data_AF-K9UIG5-F1
#
_entry.id   AF-K9UIG5-F1
#
_cell.length_a   1.000
_cell.length_b   1.000
_cell.length_c   1.000
_cell.angle_alpha   90.00
_cell.angle_beta   90.00
_cell.angle_gamma   90.00
#
_symmetry.space_group_name_H-M   'P 1'
#
loop_
_entity.id
_entity.type
_entity.pdbx_description
1 polymer ?
#
loop_
_entity_poly.entity_id
_entity_poly.type
_entity_poly.pdbx_seq_one_letter_code
_entity_poly.pdbx_strand_id
1 'polypeptide(L)'
;MTTRRIERLGGVFIAVMGTLLTVWNWHLALSEGRFYPIVAILGPVLAIIGIGLIIFPGYRTERLARGEDLDRSSGTALITARWWGVLAIAVGSGLINLAALKGWK
;
A
#
# COMPACT_ATOMS: atom_id res chain seq x y z
N MET A 1 -14.80 17.12 0.73
CA MET A 1 -14.08 16.65 -0.47
C MET A 1 -12.59 16.73 -0.18
N THR A 2 -11.90 15.60 -0.06
CA THR A 2 -10.44 15.60 0.07
C THR A 2 -9.86 16.01 -1.28
N THR A 3 -9.09 17.09 -1.35
CA THR A 3 -8.54 17.56 -2.63
C THR A 3 -7.48 16.56 -3.12
N ARG A 4 -7.38 16.36 -4.45
CA ARG A 4 -6.40 15.46 -5.08
C ARG A 4 -4.96 15.70 -4.60
N ARG A 5 -4.63 16.93 -4.20
CA ARG A 5 -3.35 17.30 -3.59
C ARG A 5 -3.11 16.60 -2.25
N ILE A 6 -4.12 16.53 -1.38
CA ILE A 6 -4.03 15.86 -0.08
C ILE A 6 -3.86 14.35 -0.27
N GLU A 7 -4.58 13.73 -1.21
CA GLU A 7 -4.39 12.30 -1.54
C GLU A 7 -2.96 12.00 -1.99
N ARG A 8 -2.38 12.86 -2.84
CA ARG A 8 -1.00 12.71 -3.31
C ARG A 8 0.01 12.91 -2.17
N LEU A 9 -0.16 13.93 -1.34
CA LEU A 9 0.71 14.17 -0.19
C LEU A 9 0.65 13.03 0.81
N GLY A 10 -0.55 12.55 1.14
CA GLY A 10 -0.74 11.35 1.96
C GLY A 10 -0.11 10.12 1.31
N GLY A 11 -0.26 9.96 -0.01
CA GLY A 11 0.36 8.90 -0.78
C GLY A 11 1.88 8.93 -0.72
N VAL A 12 2.51 10.10 -0.87
CA VAL A 12 3.97 10.28 -0.72
C VAL A 12 4.41 9.89 0.67
N PHE A 13 3.72 10.38 1.71
CA PHE A 13 4.06 10.05 3.09
C PHE A 13 3.99 8.54 3.35
N ILE A 14 2.89 7.89 2.93
CA ILE A 14 2.70 6.45 3.09
C ILE A 14 3.75 5.67 2.29
N ALA A 15 4.06 6.09 1.07
CA ALA A 15 5.05 5.44 0.21
C ALA A 15 6.44 5.47 0.85
N VAL A 16 6.87 6.65 1.30
CA VAL A 16 8.17 6.85 1.96
C VAL A 16 8.26 6.02 3.23
N MET A 17 7.23 6.05 4.08
CA MET A 17 7.20 5.26 5.31
C MET A 17 7.28 3.76 5.02
N GLY A 18 6.51 3.26 4.04
CA GLY A 18 6.56 1.86 3.62
C GLY A 18 7.95 1.44 3.13
N THR A 19 8.58 2.25 2.28
CA THR A 19 9.94 2.01 1.79
C THR A 19 10.97 2.00 2.92
N LEU A 20 10.92 2.97 3.83
CA LEU A 20 11.83 3.04 4.98
C LEU A 20 11.70 1.80 5.88
N LEU A 21 10.48 1.35 6.15
CA LEU A 21 10.23 0.12 6.92
C LEU A 21 10.79 -1.11 6.21
N THR A 22 10.62 -1.22 4.90
CA THR A 22 11.19 -2.34 4.11
C THR A 22 12.71 -2.33 4.18
N VAL A 23 13.35 -1.18 3.94
CA VAL A 23 14.81 -1.04 3.96
C VAL A 23 15.36 -1.32 5.36
N TRP A 24 14.74 -0.78 6.41
CA TRP A 24 15.11 -1.08 7.79
C TRP A 24 15.06 -2.59 8.03
N ASN A 25 13.95 -3.25 7.71
CA ASN A 25 13.80 -4.66 8.03
C ASN A 25 14.81 -5.56 7.30
N TRP A 26 15.17 -5.20 6.07
CA TRP A 26 16.29 -5.83 5.36
C TRP A 26 17.64 -5.53 6.00
N HIS A 27 17.86 -4.29 6.46
CA HIS A 27 19.07 -3.94 7.20
C HIS A 27 19.23 -4.83 8.44
N LEU A 28 18.18 -4.99 9.26
CA LEU A 28 18.21 -5.89 10.43
C LEU A 28 18.53 -7.34 10.04
N ALA A 29 17.95 -7.82 8.92
CA ALA A 29 18.20 -9.18 8.45
C ALA A 29 19.68 -9.39 8.10
N LEU A 30 20.30 -8.39 7.47
CA LEU A 30 21.69 -8.42 7.03
C LEU A 30 22.69 -8.17 8.16
N SER A 31 22.40 -7.25 9.09
CA SER A 31 23.33 -6.83 10.14
C SER A 31 23.19 -7.65 11.42
N GLU A 32 21.98 -8.08 11.76
CA GLU A 32 21.67 -8.73 13.05
C GLU A 32 21.14 -10.17 12.88
N GLY A 33 20.97 -10.65 11.65
CA GLY A 33 20.44 -12.00 11.36
C GLY A 33 18.97 -12.19 11.78
N ARG A 34 18.25 -11.09 12.07
CA ARG A 34 16.85 -11.11 12.51
C ARG A 34 16.02 -10.11 11.73
N PHE A 35 14.73 -10.38 11.60
CA PHE A 35 13.77 -9.46 10.98
C PHE A 35 12.39 -9.63 11.61
N TYR A 36 11.53 -8.65 11.42
CA TYR A 36 10.15 -8.69 11.89
C TYR A 36 9.21 -9.13 10.76
N PRO A 37 8.52 -10.28 10.87
CA PRO A 37 7.65 -10.80 9.81
C PRO A 37 6.51 -9.84 9.44
N ILE A 38 5.96 -9.11 10.41
CA ILE A 38 4.87 -8.18 10.15
C ILE A 38 5.35 -6.97 9.33
N VAL A 39 6.57 -6.49 9.59
CA VAL A 39 7.19 -5.39 8.86
C VAL A 39 7.59 -5.83 7.45
N ALA A 40 8.01 -7.09 7.30
CA ALA A 40 8.33 -7.67 5.99
C ALA A 40 7.12 -7.66 5.04
N ILE A 41 5.90 -7.83 5.56
CA ILE A 41 4.68 -7.74 4.76
C ILE A 41 4.23 -6.29 4.62
N LEU A 42 4.12 -5.55 5.73
CA LEU A 42 3.50 -4.22 5.75
C LEU A 42 4.33 -3.16 5.02
N GLY A 43 5.67 -3.20 5.08
CA GLY A 43 6.52 -2.23 4.40
C GLY A 43 6.22 -2.12 2.90
N PRO A 44 6.35 -3.22 2.13
CA PRO A 44 6.04 -3.23 0.71
C PRO A 44 4.56 -2.91 0.41
N VAL A 45 3.63 -3.41 1.23
CA VAL A 45 2.20 -3.13 1.08
C VAL A 45 1.94 -1.64 1.16
N LEU A 46 2.45 -0.97 2.18
CA LEU A 46 2.32 0.48 2.37
C LEU A 46 3.01 1.24 1.24
N ALA A 47 4.21 0.83 0.84
CA ALA A 47 4.93 1.46 -0.27
C ALA A 47 4.08 1.50 -1.55
N ILE A 48 3.49 0.36 -1.92
CA ILE A 48 2.69 0.21 -3.14
C ILE A 48 1.35 0.96 -3.03
N ILE A 49 0.67 0.90 -1.88
CA ILE A 49 -0.57 1.66 -1.66
C ILE A 49 -0.29 3.16 -1.75
N GLY A 50 0.80 3.64 -1.14
CA GLY A 50 1.22 5.03 -1.21
C GLY A 50 1.48 5.48 -2.65
N ILE A 51 2.22 4.69 -3.43
CA ILE A 51 2.43 4.92 -4.86
C ILE A 51 1.10 4.95 -5.62
N GLY A 52 0.19 4.01 -5.31
CA GLY A 52 -1.16 3.98 -5.88
C GLY A 52 -1.92 5.29 -5.65
N LEU A 53 -1.85 5.87 -4.46
CA LEU A 53 -2.49 7.15 -4.13
C LEU A 53 -1.85 8.34 -4.87
N ILE A 54 -0.54 8.31 -5.11
CA ILE A 54 0.17 9.35 -5.87
C ILE A 54 -0.29 9.35 -7.32
N ILE A 55 -0.38 8.16 -7.93
CA ILE A 55 -0.70 7.99 -9.34
C ILE A 55 -2.20 8.14 -9.59
N PHE A 56 -3.02 7.40 -8.85
CA PHE A 56 -4.47 7.30 -9.08
C PHE A 56 -5.28 8.10 -8.05
N PRO A 57 -6.45 8.64 -8.42
CA PRO A 57 -7.39 9.16 -7.44
C PRO A 57 -7.83 8.05 -6.46
N GLY A 58 -8.17 8.42 -5.23
CA GLY A 58 -8.74 7.46 -4.29
C GLY A 58 -10.02 6.82 -4.84
N TYR A 59 -10.33 5.57 -4.45
CA TYR A 59 -11.50 4.83 -4.94
C TYR A 59 -12.80 5.62 -4.80
N ARG A 60 -12.96 6.37 -3.70
CA ARG A 60 -14.13 7.22 -3.46
C ARG A 60 -14.20 8.38 -4.46
N THR A 61 -13.06 9.02 -4.72
CA THR A 61 -12.91 10.12 -5.69
C THR A 61 -13.17 9.63 -7.12
N GLU A 62 -12.73 8.42 -7.47
CA GLU A 62 -13.00 7.80 -8.77
C GLU A 62 -14.51 7.57 -9.01
N ARG A 63 -15.24 7.09 -8.00
CA ARG A 63 -16.68 6.82 -8.12
C ARG A 63 -17.53 8.09 -8.12
N LEU A 64 -17.17 9.07 -7.28
CA LEU A 64 -17.82 10.38 -7.31
C LEU A 64 -17.66 11.07 -8.68
N ALA A 65 -16.48 10.95 -9.30
CA ALA A 65 -16.24 11.48 -10.64
C ALA A 65 -17.07 10.78 -11.73
N ARG A 66 -17.56 9.56 -11.48
CA ARG A 66 -18.47 8.81 -12.36
C ARG A 66 -19.95 9.12 -12.10
N GLY A 67 -20.25 9.98 -11.13
CA GLY A 67 -21.64 10.28 -10.74
C GLY A 67 -22.33 9.15 -9.99
N GLU A 68 -21.56 8.22 -9.41
CA GLU A 68 -22.14 7.11 -8.63
C GLU A 68 -22.58 7.59 -7.25
N ASP A 69 -23.80 7.21 -6.86
CA ASP A 69 -24.33 7.47 -5.52
C ASP A 69 -23.68 6.52 -4.51
N LEU A 70 -22.94 7.10 -3.57
CA LEU A 70 -22.15 6.34 -2.59
C LEU A 70 -22.95 5.98 -1.33
N ASP A 71 -24.12 6.59 -1.12
CA ASP A 71 -24.89 6.43 0.12
C ASP A 71 -25.44 5.00 0.30
N ARG A 72 -25.58 4.26 -0.81
CA ARG A 72 -26.00 2.85 -0.81
C ARG A 72 -24.85 1.84 -0.78
N SER A 73 -23.61 2.30 -0.90
CA SER A 73 -22.44 1.41 -1.00
C SER A 73 -21.58 1.49 0.26
N SER A 74 -21.36 0.34 0.92
CA SER A 74 -20.54 0.25 2.13
C SER A 74 -19.47 -0.83 2.02
N GLY A 75 -18.40 -0.70 2.82
CA GLY A 75 -17.34 -1.69 2.92
C GLY A 75 -16.56 -1.91 1.61
N THR A 76 -16.34 -3.17 1.26
CA THR A 76 -15.56 -3.60 0.08
C THR A 76 -16.22 -3.24 -1.24
N ALA A 77 -17.54 -3.03 -1.25
CA ALA A 77 -18.28 -2.60 -2.43
C ALA A 77 -17.84 -1.22 -2.94
N LEU A 78 -17.17 -0.41 -2.10
CA LEU A 78 -16.63 0.91 -2.46
C LEU A 78 -15.35 0.86 -3.29
N ILE A 79 -14.61 -0.26 -3.25
CA ILE A 79 -13.29 -0.38 -3.87
C ILE A 79 -13.45 -0.60 -5.37
N THR A 80 -12.84 0.27 -6.18
CA THR A 80 -12.89 0.14 -7.63
C THR A 80 -11.99 -1.02 -8.11
N ALA A 81 -12.26 -1.56 -9.30
CA ALA A 81 -11.47 -2.64 -9.89
C ALA A 81 -9.97 -2.32 -9.96
N ARG A 82 -9.61 -1.05 -10.19
CA ARG A 82 -8.23 -0.57 -10.17
C ARG A 82 -7.60 -0.71 -8.79
N TRP A 83 -8.31 -0.27 -7.76
CA TRP A 83 -7.83 -0.37 -6.38
C TRP A 83 -7.74 -1.82 -5.90
N TRP A 84 -8.60 -2.73 -6.39
CA TRP A 84 -8.41 -4.17 -6.20
C TRP A 84 -7.09 -4.66 -6.81
N GLY A 85 -6.75 -4.21 -8.01
CA GLY A 85 -5.46 -4.52 -8.64
C GLY A 85 -4.27 -4.02 -7.81
N VAL A 86 -4.32 -2.77 -7.33
CA VAL A 86 -3.28 -2.21 -6.46
C VAL A 86 -3.14 -3.02 -5.17
N LEU A 87 -4.26 -3.38 -4.52
CA LEU A 87 -4.24 -4.17 -3.29
C LEU A 87 -3.67 -5.57 -3.53
N ALA A 88 -4.02 -6.23 -4.63
CA ALA A 88 -3.48 -7.54 -4.98
C ALA A 88 -1.96 -7.49 -5.17
N ILE A 89 -1.45 -6.48 -5.90
CA ILE A 89 -0.01 -6.27 -6.10
C ILE A 89 0.69 -5.96 -4.77
N ALA A 90 0.07 -5.12 -3.92
CA ALA A 90 0.60 -4.75 -2.62
C ALA A 90 0.77 -5.97 -1.71
N VAL A 91 -0.29 -6.76 -1.54
CA VAL A 91 -0.28 -7.97 -0.71
C VAL A 91 0.69 -9.00 -1.28
N GLY A 92 0.66 -9.24 -2.59
CA GLY A 92 1.59 -10.16 -3.27
C GLY A 92 3.05 -9.78 -3.02
N SER A 93 3.38 -8.50 -3.15
CA SER A 93 4.73 -7.99 -2.89
C SER A 93 5.16 -8.15 -1.43
N GLY A 94 4.25 -7.92 -0.48
CA GLY A 94 4.51 -8.15 0.95
C GLY A 94 4.79 -9.63 1.26
N LEU A 95 4.03 -10.55 0.66
CA LEU A 95 4.24 -12.00 0.82
C LEU A 95 5.55 -12.47 0.17
N ILE A 96 5.87 -11.99 -1.03
CA ILE A 96 7.14 -12.28 -1.71
C ILE A 96 8.31 -11.77 -0.87
N ASN A 97 8.23 -10.56 -0.34
CA ASN A 97 9.28 -9.99 0.51
C ASN A 97 9.47 -10.79 1.81
N LEU A 98 8.39 -11.26 2.43
CA LEU A 98 8.46 -12.16 3.57
C LEU A 98 9.16 -13.48 3.21
N ALA A 99 8.81 -14.08 2.08
CA ALA A 99 9.43 -15.32 1.62
C ALA A 99 10.94 -15.13 1.35
N ALA A 100 11.33 -14.02 0.73
CA ALA A 100 12.73 -13.67 0.48
C ALA A 100 13.52 -13.53 1.79
N LEU A 101 12.98 -12.81 2.78
CA LEU A 101 13.63 -12.65 4.09
C LEU A 101 13.70 -13.96 4.89
N LYS A 102 12.71 -14.86 4.74
CA LYS A 102 12.76 -16.20 5.35
C LYS A 102 13.82 -17.09 4.72
N GLY A 103 14.04 -17.01 3.41
CA GLY A 103 15.08 -17.77 2.72
C GLY A 103 16.51 -17.25 2.96
N TRP A 104 16.64 -16.04 3.51
CA TRP A 104 17.94 -15.45 3.89
C TRP A 104 18.41 -15.87 5.30
N LYS A 105 17.51 -16.44 6.11
CA LYS A 105 17.84 -17.02 7.41
C LYS A 105 18.44 -18.42 7.25
#